data_AF-X1Q7W4-F1
#
_entry.id   AF-X1Q7W4-F1
#
_cell.length_a   1.000
_cell.length_b   1.000
_cell.length_c   1.000
_cell.angle_alpha   90.00
_cell.angle_beta   90.00
_cell.angle_gamma   90.00
#
_symmetry.space_group_name_H-M   'P 1'
#
loop_
_entity.id
_entity.type
_entity.pdbx_description
1 polymer ?
#
loop_
_entity_poly.entity_id
_entity_poly.type
_entity_poly.pdbx_seq_one_letter_code
_entity_poly.pdbx_strand_id
1 'polypeptide(L)' 'MRSINNLKHGLPVLAIDLGGTKIISALVSPDGQLIAKERSLTLADEGQASVI' A
#
# COMPACT_ATOMS: atom_id res chain seq x y z
N MET A 1 3.03 -11.62 33.80
CA MET A 1 3.44 -12.34 32.58
C MET A 1 2.73 -11.70 31.39
N ARG A 2 3.42 -10.90 30.56
CA ARG A 2 2.81 -10.30 29.36
C ARG A 2 2.77 -11.37 28.27
N SER A 3 1.58 -11.86 27.94
CA SER A 3 1.38 -12.78 26.83
C SER A 3 1.59 -12.02 25.52
N ILE A 4 2.73 -12.27 24.87
CA ILE A 4 3.04 -11.86 23.50
C ILE A 4 2.35 -12.82 22.52
N ASN A 5 1.01 -12.84 22.52
CA ASN A 5 0.22 -13.67 21.61
C ASN A 5 -0.40 -12.81 20.49
N ASN A 6 -0.07 -13.15 19.24
CA ASN A 6 -0.76 -12.81 17.98
C ASN A 6 -0.70 -11.38 17.38
N LEU A 7 0.51 -10.81 17.23
CA LEU A 7 0.72 -9.58 16.45
C LEU A 7 0.40 -9.69 14.93
N LYS A 8 0.00 -10.87 14.41
CA LYS A 8 -0.19 -11.09 12.97
C LYS A 8 -1.63 -11.00 12.46
N HIS A 9 -2.64 -11.01 13.34
CA HIS A 9 -4.05 -11.08 12.93
C HIS A 9 -4.87 -9.79 13.16
N GLY A 10 -4.23 -8.67 13.50
CA GLY A 10 -4.93 -7.43 13.88
C GLY A 10 -4.25 -6.13 13.44
N LEU A 11 -3.22 -6.19 12.60
CA LEU A 11 -2.59 -4.98 12.07
C LEU A 11 -3.17 -4.64 10.70
N PRO A 12 -3.33 -3.34 10.38
CA PRO A 12 -3.67 -2.92 9.03
C PRO A 12 -2.68 -3.45 7.99
N VAL A 13 -3.19 -3.77 6.81
CA VAL A 13 -2.41 -4.23 5.66
C VAL A 13 -2.25 -3.07 4.67
N LEU A 14 -1.03 -2.91 4.15
CA LEU A 14 -0.76 -2.02 3.03
C LEU A 14 -0.88 -2.81 1.72
N ALA A 15 -1.87 -2.48 0.91
CA ALA A 15 -2.02 -2.98 -0.45
C ALA A 15 -1.42 -1.96 -1.43
N ILE A 16 -0.64 -2.44 -2.39
CA ILE A 16 0.01 -1.60 -3.40
C ILE A 16 -0.28 -2.20 -4.79
N ASP A 17 -0.83 -1.39 -5.67
CA ASP A 17 -0.96 -1.67 -7.10
C ASP A 17 0.06 -0.81 -7.88
N LEU A 18 0.93 -1.48 -8.60
CA LEU A 18 2.03 -0.89 -9.34
C LEU A 18 1.75 -0.99 -10.85
N GLY A 19 1.33 0.12 -11.44
CA GLY A 19 1.19 0.27 -12.88
C GLY A 19 2.30 1.15 -13.47
N GLY A 20 2.59 1.00 -14.76
CA GLY A 20 3.65 1.77 -15.41
C GLY A 20 3.47 3.30 -15.36
N THR A 21 2.22 3.78 -15.26
CA THR A 21 1.92 5.24 -15.24
C THR A 21 1.44 5.75 -13.88
N LYS A 22 1.14 4.83 -12.94
CA LYS A 22 0.44 5.16 -11.68
C LYS A 22 0.77 4.15 -10.60
N ILE A 23 0.94 4.64 -9.38
CA ILE A 23 1.01 3.82 -8.17
C ILE A 23 -0.23 4.13 -7.34
N ILE A 24 -0.94 3.09 -6.91
CA ILE A 24 -2.07 3.21 -5.99
C ILE A 24 -1.71 2.45 -4.73
N SER A 25 -1.89 3.08 -3.58
CA SER A 25 -1.72 2.41 -2.28
C SER A 25 -2.99 2.56 -1.45
N ALA A 26 -3.26 1.53 -0.64
CA ALA A 26 -4.39 1.51 0.28
C ALA A 26 -3.97 0.90 1.61
N LEU A 27 -4.29 1.58 2.71
CA LEU A 27 -4.19 1.03 4.05
C LEU A 27 -5.56 0.46 4.42
N VAL A 28 -5.62 -0.83 4.72
CA VAL A 28 -6.86 -1.57 4.98
C VAL A 28 -6.81 -2.16 6.38
N SER A 29 -7.85 -1.94 7.19
CA SER A 29 -7.96 -2.53 8.52
C SER A 29 -8.15 -4.05 8.46
N PRO A 30 -7.93 -4.78 9.57
CA PRO A 30 -8.11 -6.23 9.61
C PRO A 30 -9.53 -6.73 9.27
N ASP A 31 -10.55 -5.90 9.43
CA ASP A 31 -11.95 -6.18 9.06
C ASP A 31 -12.28 -5.84 7.60
N GLY A 32 -11.28 -5.43 6.81
CA GLY A 32 -11.42 -5.15 5.38
C GLY A 32 -11.85 -3.72 5.04
N GLN A 33 -11.96 -2.83 6.04
CA GLN A 33 -12.34 -1.44 5.80
C GLN A 33 -11.16 -0.60 5.30
N LEU A 34 -11.42 0.31 4.36
CA LEU A 34 -10.41 1.23 3.86
C LEU A 34 -10.14 2.34 4.89
N ILE A 35 -8.91 2.44 5.37
CA ILE A 35 -8.45 3.50 6.28
C ILE A 35 -7.99 4.71 5.48
N ALA A 36 -7.13 4.49 4.48
CA ALA A 36 -6.57 5.54 3.65
C ALA A 36 -6.27 5.00 2.24
N LYS A 37 -6.30 5.89 1.25
CA LYS A 37 -5.95 5.57 -0.13
C LYS A 37 -5.17 6.74 -0.72
N GLU A 38 -4.06 6.42 -1.35
CA GLU A 38 -3.24 7.39 -2.07
C GLU A 38 -3.04 6.96 -3.53
N ARG A 39 -2.84 7.96 -4.38
CA ARG A 39 -2.55 7.77 -5.80
C ARG A 39 -1.46 8.72 -6.24
N SER A 40 -0.37 8.16 -6.75
CA SER A 40 0.71 8.93 -7.37
C SER A 40 0.82 8.62 -8.87
N LEU A 41 1.16 9.64 -9.67
CA LEU A 41 1.59 9.43 -11.04
C LEU A 41 3.08 9.02 -11.03
N THR A 42 3.47 8.17 -11.98
CA THR A 42 4.89 7.96 -12.25
C THR A 42 5.37 9.01 -13.27
N LEU A 43 6.68 9.14 -13.43
CA LEU A 43 7.32 9.98 -14.45
C LEU A 43 7.37 9.28 -15.83
N ALA A 44 6.38 8.43 -16.13
CA ALA A 44 6.36 7.66 -17.38
C ALA A 44 6.24 8.55 -18.63
N ASP A 45 5.74 9.78 -18.47
CA ASP A 45 5.73 10.82 -19.48
C ASP A 45 7.12 11.39 -19.78
N GLU A 46 8.06 11.31 -18.84
CA GLU A 46 9.47 11.67 -19.06
C GLU A 46 10.29 10.55 -19.74
N GLY A 47 9.69 9.36 -19.89
CA GLY A 47 10.28 8.21 -20.56
C GLY A 47 10.72 7.09 -19.61
N GLN A 48 11.05 5.93 -20.18
CA GLN A 48 11.34 4.71 -19.41
C GLN A 48 12.48 4.89 -18.39
N ALA A 49 13.49 5.70 -18.69
CA ALA A 49 14.63 5.93 -17.81
C ALA A 49 14.28 6.71 -16.53
N SER A 50 13.16 7.45 -16.53
CA SER A 50 12.67 8.20 -15.37
C SER A 50 11.79 7.35 -14.43
N VAL A 51 11.54 6.09 -14.78
CA VAL A 51 10.79 5.13 -13.96
C VAL A 51 11.80 4.15 -13.34
N ILE A 52 11.96 4.18 -12.02
CA ILE A 52 12.84 3.27 -11.23
C ILE A 52 11.99 2.22 -10.51
#